data_AF-A0A1F8ZIQ1-F1
#
_entry.id   AF-A0A1F8ZIQ1-F1
#
_cell.length_a   1.000
_cell.length_b   1.000
_cell.length_c   1.000
_cell.angle_alpha   90.00
_cell.angle_beta   90.00
_cell.angle_gamma   90.00
#
_symmetry.space_group_name_H-M   'P 1'
#
loop_
_entity.id
_entity.type
_entity.pdbx_description
1 polymer ?
#
loop_
_entity_poly.entity_id
_entity_poly.type
_entity_poly.pdbx_seq_one_letter_code
_entity_poly.pdbx_strand_id
1 'polypeptide(L)'
;MEWVLEENRWIGYLLRKFEYDLAPFVLAMVLGPQLETSMRQALLLRSGDPTIFVTQPISAFFLFVALLILTVPFVPKLKKKFQKMPKEEAG
;
A
#
# COMPACT_ATOMS: atom_id res chain seq x y z
N MET A 1 39.32 10.07 8.47
CA MET A 1 37.84 9.93 8.43
C MET A 1 37.36 10.34 7.04
N GLU A 2 37.88 9.68 6.00
CA GLU A 2 37.72 10.12 4.60
C GLU A 2 37.10 9.03 3.72
N TRP A 3 36.65 7.91 4.31
CA TRP A 3 36.12 6.73 3.59
C TRP A 3 34.58 6.60 3.62
N VAL A 4 33.85 7.60 4.13
CA VAL A 4 32.37 7.52 4.26
C VAL A 4 31.64 8.29 3.13
N LEU A 5 32.35 9.08 2.32
CA LEU A 5 31.73 10.00 1.36
C LEU A 5 31.44 9.41 -0.02
N GLU A 6 31.95 8.22 -0.37
CA GLU A 6 31.79 7.68 -1.74
C GLU A 6 30.68 6.63 -1.91
N GLU A 7 30.09 6.08 -0.84
CA GLU A 7 29.22 4.91 -0.99
C GLU A 7 27.73 5.24 -1.20
N ASN A 8 27.20 6.36 -0.70
CA ASN A 8 25.75 6.64 -0.72
C ASN A 8 25.18 7.20 -2.04
N ARG A 9 26.00 7.35 -3.07
CA ARG A 9 25.55 7.91 -4.36
C ARG A 9 24.69 6.93 -5.16
N TRP A 10 24.83 5.62 -4.92
CA TRP A 10 24.08 4.58 -5.61
C TRP A 10 22.62 4.50 -5.15
N ILE A 11 22.37 4.60 -3.84
CA ILE A 11 21.02 4.58 -3.27
C ILE A 11 20.22 5.78 -3.80
N GLY A 12 20.80 6.99 -3.75
CA GLY A 12 20.18 8.20 -4.32
C GLY A 12 19.94 8.13 -5.84
N TYR A 13 20.81 7.44 -6.58
CA TYR A 13 20.63 7.22 -8.03
C TYR A 13 19.56 6.17 -8.33
N LEU A 14 19.46 5.11 -7.52
CA LEU A 14 18.46 4.06 -7.68
C LEU A 14 17.04 4.60 -7.44
N LEU A 15 16.83 5.38 -6.39
CA LEU A 15 15.53 6.02 -6.11
C LEU A 15 15.11 6.95 -7.26
N ARG A 16 16.05 7.66 -7.88
CA ARG A 16 15.78 8.57 -9.00
C ARG A 16 15.49 7.83 -10.31
N LYS A 17 16.10 6.65 -10.50
CA LYS A 17 15.91 5.78 -11.68
C LYS A 17 14.57 5.07 -11.70
N PHE A 18 13.91 4.91 -10.55
CA PHE A 18 12.62 4.25 -10.46
C PHE A 18 11.41 5.18 -10.69
N GLU A 19 11.61 6.50 -10.87
CA GLU A 19 10.52 7.51 -10.98
C GLU A 19 9.43 7.38 -9.90
N TYR A 20 9.70 6.64 -8.82
CA TYR A 20 8.82 6.56 -7.67
C TYR A 20 9.00 7.83 -6.87
N ASP A 21 7.91 8.57 -6.73
CA ASP A 21 7.86 9.76 -5.90
C ASP A 21 8.41 9.43 -4.49
N LEU A 22 9.30 10.27 -3.97
CA LEU A 22 9.90 10.06 -2.64
C LEU A 22 8.84 10.06 -1.54
N ALA A 23 7.70 10.74 -1.73
CA ALA A 23 6.63 10.84 -0.75
C ALA A 23 5.99 9.49 -0.40
N PRO A 24 5.52 8.65 -1.35
CA PRO A 24 4.97 7.32 -1.00
C PRO A 24 6.00 6.39 -0.37
N PHE A 25 7.30 6.52 -0.67
CA PHE A 25 8.34 5.72 -0.01
C PHE A 25 8.49 6.09 1.47
N VAL A 26 8.59 7.38 1.79
CA VAL A 26 8.63 7.87 3.17
C VAL A 26 7.35 7.51 3.91
N LEU A 27 6.20 7.65 3.27
CA LEU A 27 4.90 7.27 3.83
C LEU A 27 4.85 5.77 4.16
N ALA A 28 5.31 4.91 3.26
CA ALA A 28 5.38 3.47 3.50
C ALA A 28 6.35 3.10 4.63
N MET A 29 7.47 3.81 4.74
CA MET A 29 8.45 3.60 5.83
C MET A 29 7.87 3.97 7.20
N VAL A 30 7.02 4.99 7.28
CA VAL A 30 6.34 5.38 8.54
C VAL A 30 5.14 4.48 8.82
N LEU A 31 4.33 4.16 7.81
CA LEU A 31 3.13 3.34 7.96
C LEU A 31 3.45 1.85 8.19
N GLY A 32 4.55 1.35 7.61
CA GLY A 32 5.00 -0.04 7.75
C GLY A 32 5.11 -0.52 9.20
N PRO A 33 5.93 0.11 10.06
CA PRO A 33 6.04 -0.30 11.46
C PRO A 33 4.74 -0.13 12.24
N GLN A 34 3.92 0.85 11.89
CA GLN A 34 2.60 1.05 12.50
C GLN A 34 1.62 -0.07 12.14
N LEU A 35 1.67 -0.55 10.89
CA LEU A 35 0.92 -1.70 10.42
C LEU A 35 1.39 -2.99 11.09
N GLU A 36 2.71 -3.23 11.19
CA GLU A 36 3.25 -4.41 11.88
C GLU A 36 2.83 -4.43 13.36
N THR A 37 2.94 -3.29 14.04
CA THR A 37 2.54 -3.16 15.45
C THR A 37 1.06 -3.48 15.63
N SER A 38 0.20 -2.94 14.78
CA SER A 38 -1.25 -3.20 14.81
C SER A 38 -1.58 -4.67 14.49
N MET A 39 -0.89 -5.28 13.53
CA MET A 39 -1.04 -6.70 13.20
C MET A 39 -0.56 -7.61 14.34
N ARG A 40 0.61 -7.34 14.95
CA ARG A 40 1.10 -8.07 16.12
C ARG A 40 0.14 -7.95 17.29
N GLN A 41 -0.34 -6.73 17.58
CA GLN A 41 -1.30 -6.50 18.65
C GLN A 41 -2.59 -7.29 18.42
N ALA A 42 -3.13 -7.29 17.20
CA ALA A 42 -4.32 -8.06 16.85
C ALA A 42 -4.10 -9.58 17.03
N LEU A 43 -2.95 -10.10 16.58
CA LEU A 43 -2.62 -11.53 16.74
C LEU A 43 -2.42 -11.91 18.21
N LEU A 44 -1.72 -11.09 19.00
CA LEU A 44 -1.53 -11.33 20.43
C LEU A 44 -2.86 -11.36 21.20
N LEU A 45 -3.83 -10.52 20.81
CA LEU A 45 -5.16 -10.46 21.43
C LEU A 45 -5.94 -11.78 21.32
N ARG A 46 -5.64 -12.60 20.29
CA ARG A 46 -6.26 -13.90 20.03
C ARG A 46 -5.25 -15.05 20.15
N SER A 47 -4.21 -14.87 20.97
CA SER A 47 -3.20 -15.90 21.25
C SER A 47 -2.48 -16.44 20.00
N GLY A 48 -2.31 -15.60 18.98
CA GLY A 48 -1.64 -15.93 17.72
C GLY A 48 -2.56 -16.50 16.64
N ASP A 49 -3.86 -16.61 16.88
CA ASP A 49 -4.79 -17.22 15.91
C ASP A 49 -5.21 -16.22 14.80
N PRO A 50 -4.86 -16.47 13.52
CA PRO A 50 -5.15 -15.56 12.41
C PRO A 50 -6.64 -15.50 12.03
N THR A 51 -7.48 -16.38 12.58
CA THR A 51 -8.93 -16.36 12.36
C THR A 51 -9.59 -15.10 12.93
N ILE A 52 -8.84 -14.30 13.73
CA ILE A 52 -9.30 -12.99 14.21
C ILE A 52 -9.72 -12.07 13.06
N PHE A 53 -9.02 -12.09 11.92
CA PHE A 53 -9.33 -11.20 10.81
C PHE A 53 -10.66 -11.52 10.11
N VAL A 54 -11.12 -12.77 10.21
CA VAL A 54 -12.42 -13.22 9.66
C VAL A 54 -13.52 -13.17 10.70
N THR A 55 -13.19 -13.39 11.98
CA THR A 55 -14.18 -13.33 13.08
C THR A 55 -14.60 -11.90 13.38
N GLN A 56 -13.70 -10.92 13.22
CA GLN A 56 -14.01 -9.51 13.43
C GLN A 56 -14.68 -8.95 12.16
N PRO A 57 -15.98 -8.59 12.21
CA PRO A 57 -16.73 -8.20 11.01
C PRO A 57 -16.14 -6.96 10.31
N ILE A 58 -15.51 -6.06 11.08
CA ILE A 58 -14.86 -4.84 10.55
C ILE A 58 -13.58 -5.20 9.78
N SER A 59 -12.74 -6.08 10.34
CA SER A 59 -11.53 -6.55 9.66
C SER A 59 -11.87 -7.38 8.42
N ALA A 60 -12.91 -8.22 8.51
CA ALA A 60 -13.39 -9.01 7.39
C ALA A 60 -13.88 -8.13 6.24
N PHE A 61 -14.61 -7.04 6.55
CA PHE A 61 -15.05 -6.06 5.55
C PHE A 61 -13.86 -5.40 4.84
N PHE A 62 -12.86 -4.93 5.58
CA PHE A 62 -11.65 -4.32 5.00
C PHE A 62 -10.85 -5.31 4.15
N LEU A 63 -10.70 -6.56 4.59
CA LEU A 63 -10.05 -7.61 3.82
C LEU A 63 -10.79 -7.90 2.51
N PHE A 64 -12.13 -7.95 2.56
CA PHE A 64 -12.95 -8.13 1.38
C PHE A 64 -12.78 -6.98 0.37
N VAL A 65 -12.82 -5.73 0.84
CA VAL A 65 -12.58 -4.54 0.00
C VAL A 65 -11.16 -4.56 -0.59
N ALA A 66 -10.14 -4.90 0.20
CA ALA A 66 -8.77 -5.02 -0.29
C ALA A 66 -8.65 -6.08 -1.39
N LEU A 67 -9.28 -7.24 -1.21
CA LEU A 67 -9.32 -8.29 -2.22
C LEU A 67 -10.02 -7.83 -3.51
N LEU A 68 -11.14 -7.11 -3.39
CA LEU A 68 -11.81 -6.53 -4.56
C LEU A 68 -10.89 -5.58 -5.32
N ILE A 69 -10.24 -4.62 -4.64
CA ILE A 69 -9.33 -3.65 -5.26
C ILE A 69 -8.15 -4.37 -5.94
N LEU A 70 -7.60 -5.41 -5.31
CA LEU A 70 -6.50 -6.20 -5.86
C LEU A 70 -6.92 -7.00 -7.10
N THR A 71 -8.18 -7.46 -7.14
CA THR A 71 -8.73 -8.26 -8.26
C THR A 71 -9.20 -7.38 -9.42
N VAL A 72 -9.57 -6.11 -9.17
CA VAL A 72 -9.98 -5.13 -10.20
C VAL A 72 -9.02 -5.00 -11.39
N PRO A 73 -7.68 -4.85 -11.21
CA PRO A 73 -6.75 -4.80 -12.34
C PRO A 73 -6.58 -6.15 -13.05
N PHE A 74 -6.86 -7.27 -12.36
CA PHE A 74 -6.77 -8.63 -12.89
C PHE A 74 -7.98 -9.03 -13.76
N VAL A 75 -9.06 -8.25 -13.73
CA VAL A 75 -10.23 -8.42 -14.60
C VAL A 75 -10.16 -7.39 -15.74
N PRO A 76 -9.45 -7.67 -16.86
CA PRO A 76 -9.25 -6.73 -17.96
C PRO A 76 -10.54 -6.34 -18.72
N LYS A 77 -11.72 -6.80 -18.29
CA LYS A 77 -12.99 -6.64 -19.00
C LYS A 77 -14.03 -5.73 -18.32
N LEU A 78 -13.85 -5.30 -17.07
CA LEU A 78 -14.87 -4.45 -16.39
C LEU A 78 -14.60 -2.93 -16.46
N LYS A 79 -13.36 -2.50 -16.75
CA LYS A 79 -12.95 -1.08 -16.70
C LYS A 79 -13.31 -0.20 -17.91
N LYS A 80 -13.98 -0.72 -18.95
CA LYS A 80 -14.43 0.15 -20.06
C LYS A 80 -15.68 0.98 -19.74
N LYS A 81 -16.32 0.80 -18.58
CA LYS A 81 -17.62 1.44 -18.28
C LYS A 81 -17.58 2.65 -17.32
N PHE A 82 -16.47 2.89 -16.60
CA PHE A 82 -16.38 3.99 -15.63
C PHE A 82 -15.63 5.25 -16.12
N GLN A 83 -15.15 5.27 -17.36
CA GLN A 83 -14.43 6.41 -17.97
C GLN A 83 -15.33 7.33 -18.82
N LYS A 84 -16.63 7.37 -18.55
CA LYS A 84 -17.52 8.40 -19.11
C LYS A 84 -18.21 9.16 -17.99
N MET A 85 -17.45 10.01 -17.29
CA MET A 85 -18.02 11.22 -16.70
C MET A 85 -17.55 12.40 -17.56
N PRO A 86 -18.46 13.06 -18.29
CA PRO A 86 -18.15 14.10 -19.26
C PRO A 86 -17.53 15.32 -18.57
N LYS A 87 -16.41 15.80 -19.11
CA LYS A 87 -15.98 17.18 -18.90
C LYS A 87 -16.96 18.04 -19.68
N GLU A 88 -17.92 18.63 -18.97
CA GLU A 88 -18.72 19.73 -19.48
C GLU A 88 -17.86 21.00 -19.37
N GLU A 89 -17.19 21.32 -20.47
CA GLU A 89 -16.58 22.61 -20.72
C GLU A 89 -17.72 23.59 -21.01
N ALA A 90 -18.14 24.38 -20.01
CA ALA A 90 -18.95 25.57 -20.23
C ALA A 90 -18.01 26.74 -20.50
N GLY A 91 -18.06 27.24 -21.75
CA GLY A 91 -17.39 28.46 -22.19
C GLY A 91 -18.12 29.74 -21.80
#